data_AF-A0A2L0UAT1-F1
#
_entry.id   AF-A0A2L0UAT1-F1
#
_cell.length_a   1.000
_cell.length_b   1.000
_cell.length_c   1.000
_cell.angle_alpha   90.00
_cell.angle_beta   90.00
_cell.angle_gamma   90.00
#
_symmetry.space_group_name_H-M   'P 1'
#
loop_
_entity.id
_entity.type
_entity.pdbx_description
1 polymer ?
#
loop_
_entity_poly.entity_id
_entity_poly.type
_entity_poly.pdbx_seq_one_letter_code
_entity_poly.pdbx_strand_id
1 'polypeptide(L)' 'IEALAETIASAVLAAFPVAAVDVTVHKPKAPIEVPFGDVAVTLRRSRA' A
#
# COMPACT_ATOMS: atom_id res chain seq x y z
N ILE A 1 7.33 -3.38 -2.18
CA ILE A 1 6.46 -2.54 -1.32
C ILE A 1 4.98 -2.88 -1.52
N GLU A 2 4.65 -3.56 -2.62
CA GLU A 2 3.33 -4.10 -2.90
C GLU A 2 2.87 -5.11 -1.84
N ALA A 3 3.74 -6.03 -1.41
CA ALA A 3 3.37 -7.02 -0.38
C ALA A 3 2.94 -6.39 0.95
N LEU A 4 3.55 -5.25 1.33
CA LEU A 4 3.15 -4.49 2.51
C LEU A 4 1.77 -3.84 2.31
N ALA A 5 1.56 -3.20 1.15
CA ALA A 5 0.29 -2.58 0.82
C ALA A 5 -0.86 -3.62 0.83
N GLU A 6 -0.62 -4.82 0.30
CA GLU A 6 -1.60 -5.92 0.28
C GLU A 6 -1.92 -6.44 1.69
N THR A 7 -0.88 -6.55 2.53
CA THR A 7 -1.04 -6.96 3.94
C THR A 7 -1.90 -5.97 4.71
N ILE A 8 -1.66 -4.66 4.52
CA ILE A 8 -2.45 -3.60 5.16
C ILE A 8 -3.90 -3.66 4.68
N ALA A 9 -4.13 -3.75 3.36
CA ALA A 9 -5.47 -3.80 2.80
C ALA A 9 -6.26 -5.02 3.32
N SER A 10 -5.63 -6.19 3.36
CA SER A 10 -6.24 -7.41 3.89
C SER A 10 -6.57 -7.31 5.37
N ALA A 11 -5.67 -6.74 6.18
CA ALA A 11 -5.91 -6.55 7.61
C ALA A 11 -7.06 -5.56 7.90
N VAL A 12 -7.14 -4.45 7.16
CA VAL A 12 -8.23 -3.47 7.28
C VAL A 12 -9.57 -4.09 6.89
N LEU A 13 -9.61 -4.83 5.76
CA LEU A 13 -10.80 -5.55 5.34
C LEU A 13 -11.15 -6.71 6.29
N ALA A 14 -10.24 -7.25 7.09
CA ALA A 14 -10.60 -8.23 8.11
C ALA A 14 -11.20 -7.57 9.36
N ALA A 15 -10.67 -6.41 9.76
CA ALA A 15 -10.99 -5.76 11.03
C ALA A 15 -12.24 -4.86 10.98
N PHE A 16 -12.57 -4.27 9.84
CA PHE A 16 -13.62 -3.25 9.74
C PHE A 16 -14.67 -3.59 8.69
N PRO A 17 -15.97 -3.33 8.92
CA PRO A 17 -17.05 -3.59 7.97
C PRO A 17 -17.09 -2.53 6.84
N VAL A 18 -15.95 -2.22 6.24
CA VAL A 18 -15.84 -1.33 5.08
C VAL A 18 -15.95 -2.14 3.78
N ALA A 19 -16.55 -1.55 2.75
CA ALA A 19 -16.73 -2.22 1.45
C ALA A 19 -15.43 -2.29 0.64
N ALA A 20 -14.55 -1.30 0.80
CA ALA A 20 -13.28 -1.19 0.10
C ALA A 20 -12.28 -0.31 0.87
N VAL A 21 -11.00 -0.45 0.51
CA VAL A 21 -9.88 0.32 1.04
C VAL A 21 -8.91 0.70 -0.09
N ASP A 22 -8.40 1.92 -0.01
CA ASP A 22 -7.27 2.41 -0.83
C ASP A 22 -6.03 2.54 0.05
N VAL A 23 -4.94 1.90 -0.36
CA VAL A 23 -3.68 1.89 0.39
C VAL A 23 -2.58 2.45 -0.49
N THR A 24 -1.89 3.49 -0.01
CA THR A 24 -0.68 4.02 -0.63
C THR A 24 0.51 3.87 0.31
N VAL A 25 1.57 3.21 -0.14
CA VAL A 25 2.81 3.01 0.62
C VAL A 25 3.92 3.80 -0.03
N HIS A 26 4.42 4.81 0.69
CA HIS A 26 5.56 5.63 0.27
C HIS A 26 6.88 5.06 0.78
N LYS A 27 7.91 5.12 -0.07
CA LYS A 27 9.30 4.78 0.25
C LYS A 27 10.22 5.92 -0.19
N PRO A 28 10.29 7.02 0.59
CA PRO A 28 11.09 8.20 0.25
C PRO A 28 12.60 8.01 0.43
N LYS A 29 13.03 6.92 1.09
CA LYS A 29 14.44 6.63 1.38
C LYS A 29 14.88 5.30 0.78
N ALA A 30 14.65 5.09 -0.51
CA ALA A 30 15.21 3.92 -1.18
C ALA A 30 16.72 4.18 -1.44
N PRO A 31 17.64 3.36 -0.90
CA PRO A 31 19.06 3.46 -1.22
C PRO A 31 19.26 2.94 -2.65
N ILE A 32 19.16 3.82 -3.64
CA ILE A 32 19.40 3.55 -5.05
C ILE A 32 20.26 4.68 -5.62
N GLU A 33 21.21 4.35 -6.51
CA GLU A 33 22.20 5.28 -7.05
C GLU A 33 21.64 6.37 -8.00
N VAL A 34 20.33 6.33 -8.27
CA VAL A 34 19.63 7.26 -9.18
C VAL A 34 18.68 8.16 -8.37
N PRO A 35 18.48 9.43 -8.77
CA PRO A 35 17.80 10.44 -7.96
C PRO A 35 16.27 10.27 -8.05
N PHE A 36 15.73 9.27 -7.39
CA PHE A 36 14.29 9.15 -7.17
C PHE A 36 14.01 9.45 -5.70
N GLY A 37 13.46 10.63 -5.42
CA GLY A 37 13.23 11.14 -4.06
C GLY A 37 12.03 10.52 -3.34
N ASP A 38 11.13 9.84 -4.06
CA ASP A 38 10.05 9.05 -3.50
C ASP A 38 9.55 7.99 -4.47
N VAL A 39 9.23 6.80 -3.95
CA VAL A 39 8.57 5.73 -4.69
C VAL A 39 7.33 5.34 -3.90
N ALA A 40 6.17 5.44 -4.53
CA ALA A 40 4.90 5.08 -3.92
C ALA A 40 4.22 3.95 -4.70
N VAL A 41 3.54 3.05 -3.99
CA VAL A 41 2.62 2.07 -4.58
C VAL A 41 1.24 2.32 -4.01
N THR A 42 0.26 2.46 -4.90
CA THR A 42 -1.16 2.57 -4.56
C THR A 42 -1.92 1.33 -5.03
N LEU A 43 -2.79 0.79 -4.18
CA LEU A 43 -3.71 -0.28 -4.54
C LEU A 43 -5.09 -0.08 -3.91
N ARG A 44 -6.11 -0.60 -4.60
CA ARG A 44 -7.52 -0.63 -4.20
C ARG A 44 -7.91 -2.08 -3.94
N ARG A 45 -8.54 -2.38 -2.80
CA ARG A 45 -9.17 -3.68 -2.52
C ARG A 45 -10.61 -3.49 -2.10
N SER A 46 -11.49 -4.37 -2.56
CA SER A 46 -12.89 -4.44 -2.16
C SER A 46 -13.22 -5.83 -1.66
N ARG A 47 -14.27 -5.95 -0.84
CA ARG A 47 -14.87 -7.26 -0.54
C ARG A 47 -15.55 -7.78 -1.80
N ALA A 48 -15.31 -9.04 -2.15
CA ALA A 48 -16.07 -9.76 -3.17
C ALA A 48 -17.30 -10.40 -2.55
#